data_AF-A0A3B9ZQE0-F1
#
_entry.id   AF-A0A3B9ZQE0-F1
#
_cell.length_a   1.000
_cell.length_b   1.000
_cell.length_c   1.000
_cell.angle_alpha   90.00
_cell.angle_beta   90.00
_cell.angle_gamma   90.00
#
_symmetry.space_group_name_H-M   'P 1'
#
loop_
_entity.id
_entity.type
_entity.pdbx_description
1 polymer ?
#
loop_
_entity_poly.entity_id
_entity_poly.type
_entity_poly.pdbx_seq_one_letter_code
_entity_poly.pdbx_strand_id
1 'polypeptide(L)'
;AVKNRSSLPDLPTLPASVYAALPDFLQKVVARCRTNEERDVMLLGALATISSCLPNVFGFYDETRVFPNLFLFVTAQASAGKGRLMYCKRLVNPVHWELRKQTQGMKAQYETEMREYNLLKMKDFSLEKPVKPPEKMLFIPANNSTTGVFQLLSDNGGKGLIFETEGDT
;
A
#
# COMPACT_ATOMS: atom_id res chain seq x y z
N ALA A 1 -24.43 -33.95 9.12
CA ALA A 1 -23.67 -34.24 10.35
C ALA A 1 -23.14 -32.94 10.93
N VAL A 2 -23.72 -32.47 12.04
CA VAL A 2 -23.26 -31.28 12.76
C VAL A 2 -21.98 -31.69 13.49
N LYS A 3 -20.82 -31.37 12.92
CA LYS A 3 -19.54 -31.50 13.63
C LYS A 3 -19.54 -30.49 14.77
N ASN A 4 -19.50 -30.99 16.01
CA ASN A 4 -19.16 -30.23 17.20
C ASN A 4 -18.01 -29.27 16.87
N ARG A 5 -18.28 -27.96 16.85
CA ARG A 5 -17.24 -26.94 16.93
C ARG A 5 -16.72 -27.00 18.35
N SER A 6 -15.78 -27.90 18.63
CA SER A 6 -14.84 -27.71 19.74
C SER A 6 -14.33 -26.28 19.60
N SER A 7 -14.54 -25.46 20.63
CA SER A 7 -14.01 -24.09 20.69
C SER A 7 -12.54 -24.13 20.29
N LEU A 8 -12.22 -23.56 19.14
CA LEU A 8 -10.83 -23.41 18.72
C LEU A 8 -10.11 -22.71 19.88
N PRO A 9 -8.93 -23.19 20.30
CA PRO A 9 -8.17 -22.51 21.33
C PRO A 9 -7.90 -21.07 20.90
N ASP A 10 -7.95 -20.15 21.86
CA ASP A 10 -7.65 -18.75 21.61
C ASP A 10 -6.25 -18.62 21.00
N LEU A 11 -6.12 -17.72 20.02
CA LEU A 11 -4.82 -17.46 19.39
C LEU A 11 -3.88 -16.84 20.43
N PRO A 12 -2.58 -17.20 20.41
CA PRO A 12 -1.61 -16.54 21.27
C PRO A 12 -1.51 -15.06 20.90
N THR A 13 -1.33 -14.22 21.91
CA THR A 13 -1.14 -12.77 21.73
C THR A 13 0.31 -12.36 21.92
N LEU A 14 0.71 -11.24 21.33
CA LEU A 14 2.08 -10.73 21.49
C LEU A 14 2.33 -10.29 22.94
N PRO A 15 3.53 -10.55 23.50
CA PRO A 15 3.87 -10.12 24.84
C PRO A 15 3.80 -8.60 25.04
N ALA A 16 3.39 -8.15 26.22
CA ALA A 16 3.32 -6.73 26.57
C ALA A 16 4.66 -5.99 26.41
N SER A 17 5.78 -6.68 26.58
CA SER A 17 7.13 -6.13 26.38
C SER A 17 7.38 -5.66 24.94
N VAL A 18 6.78 -6.32 23.95
CA VAL A 18 6.87 -5.89 22.54
C VAL A 18 6.25 -4.51 22.38
N TYR A 19 5.07 -4.30 22.97
CA TYR A 19 4.35 -3.03 22.92
C TYR A 19 5.07 -1.89 23.62
N ALA A 20 5.71 -2.17 24.75
CA ALA A 20 6.54 -1.21 25.46
C ALA A 20 7.80 -0.80 24.68
N ALA A 21 8.31 -1.70 23.83
CA ALA A 21 9.49 -1.48 23.00
C ALA A 21 9.19 -0.90 21.60
N LEU A 22 7.91 -0.72 21.23
CA LEU A 22 7.56 -0.15 19.94
C LEU A 22 8.05 1.31 19.83
N PRO A 23 8.44 1.78 18.64
CA PRO A 23 8.61 3.21 18.39
C PRO A 23 7.33 3.99 18.72
N ASP A 24 7.47 5.23 19.20
CA ASP A 24 6.36 6.10 19.60
C ASP A 24 5.22 6.16 18.57
N PHE A 25 5.57 6.17 17.29
CA PHE A 25 4.59 6.16 16.20
C PHE A 25 3.69 4.93 16.28
N LEU A 26 4.27 3.73 16.39
CA LEU A 26 3.52 2.48 16.45
C LEU A 26 2.79 2.29 17.79
N GLN A 27 3.34 2.81 18.89
CA GLN A 27 2.61 2.87 20.16
C GLN A 27 1.31 3.68 20.02
N LYS A 28 1.36 4.84 19.35
CA LYS A 28 0.16 5.68 19.10
C LYS A 28 -0.87 4.97 18.23
N VAL A 29 -0.42 4.16 17.26
CA VAL A 29 -1.31 3.39 16.38
C VAL A 29 -2.14 2.37 17.17
N VAL A 30 -1.52 1.65 18.11
CA VAL A 30 -2.20 0.60 18.90
C VAL A 30 -2.88 1.13 20.17
N ALA A 31 -2.61 2.36 20.59
CA ALA A 31 -3.09 2.93 21.85
C ALA A 31 -4.63 2.97 22.01
N ARG A 32 -5.38 2.92 20.91
CA ARG A 32 -6.86 2.94 20.92
C ARG A 32 -7.50 1.55 20.79
N CYS A 33 -6.70 0.49 20.78
CA CYS A 33 -7.18 -0.90 20.78
C CYS A 33 -7.55 -1.36 22.19
N ARG A 34 -8.65 -2.10 22.31
CA ARG A 34 -9.28 -2.46 23.59
C ARG A 34 -8.80 -3.81 24.14
N THR A 35 -8.48 -4.75 23.24
CA THR A 35 -8.01 -6.09 23.61
C THR A 35 -6.60 -6.32 23.06
N ASN A 36 -5.92 -7.38 23.53
CA ASN A 36 -4.59 -7.74 23.04
C ASN A 36 -4.65 -8.19 21.57
N GLU A 37 -5.69 -8.93 21.19
CA GLU A 37 -5.92 -9.38 19.81
C GLU A 37 -6.13 -8.19 18.87
N GLU A 38 -6.90 -7.18 19.30
CA GLU A 38 -7.05 -5.94 18.53
C GLU A 38 -5.73 -5.18 18.36
N ARG A 39 -4.85 -5.19 19.38
CA ARG A 39 -3.52 -4.58 19.30
C ARG A 39 -2.63 -5.35 18.33
N ASP A 40 -2.64 -6.68 18.39
CA ASP A 40 -1.82 -7.54 17.53
C ASP A 40 -2.21 -7.34 16.06
N VAL A 41 -3.50 -7.44 15.76
CA VAL A 41 -4.04 -7.26 14.40
C VAL A 41 -3.75 -5.85 13.88
N MET A 42 -3.90 -4.81 14.72
CA MET A 42 -3.60 -3.43 14.33
C MET A 42 -2.10 -3.23 14.08
N LEU A 43 -1.23 -3.79 14.91
CA LEU A 43 0.23 -3.71 14.75
C LEU A 43 0.67 -4.39 13.45
N LEU A 44 0.18 -5.61 13.20
CA LEU A 44 0.46 -6.35 11.97
C LEU A 44 -0.04 -5.59 10.74
N GLY A 45 -1.27 -5.05 10.78
CA GLY A 45 -1.83 -4.24 9.70
C GLY A 45 -0.99 -3.00 9.42
N ALA A 46 -0.55 -2.31 10.47
CA ALA A 46 0.29 -1.13 10.35
C ALA A 46 1.65 -1.47 9.73
N LEU A 47 2.34 -2.50 10.23
CA LEU A 47 3.62 -2.95 9.70
C LEU A 47 3.51 -3.37 8.22
N ALA A 48 2.48 -4.15 7.89
CA ALA A 48 2.22 -4.58 6.52
C ALA A 48 2.01 -3.37 5.59
N THR A 49 1.18 -2.42 6.01
CA THR A 49 0.90 -1.21 5.21
C THR A 49 2.16 -0.36 5.03
N ILE A 50 2.92 -0.12 6.11
CA ILE A 50 4.13 0.70 6.11
C ILE A 50 5.23 0.07 5.25
N SER A 51 5.31 -1.25 5.15
CA SER A 51 6.32 -1.94 4.34
C SER A 51 6.38 -1.45 2.89
N SER A 52 5.23 -1.10 2.30
CA SER A 52 5.11 -0.55 0.94
C SER A 52 5.76 0.84 0.76
N CYS A 53 6.04 1.53 1.87
CA CYS A 53 6.56 2.88 1.91
C CYS A 53 8.04 2.96 2.34
N LEU A 54 8.76 1.83 2.36
CA LEU A 54 10.16 1.76 2.78
C LEU A 54 11.11 1.41 1.61
N PRO A 55 11.11 2.18 0.49
CA PRO A 55 11.88 1.81 -0.69
C PRO A 55 13.41 1.86 -0.49
N ASN A 56 13.86 2.53 0.56
CA ASN A 56 15.28 2.69 0.89
C ASN A 56 15.74 1.70 1.98
N VAL A 57 14.84 0.85 2.47
CA VAL A 57 15.17 -0.23 3.41
C VAL A 57 15.27 -1.51 2.61
N PHE A 58 16.44 -2.12 2.61
CA PHE A 58 16.71 -3.38 1.93
C PHE A 58 17.94 -4.06 2.55
N GLY A 59 18.07 -5.35 2.31
CA GLY A 59 19.25 -6.14 2.65
C GLY A 59 19.74 -6.94 1.46
N PHE A 60 20.86 -7.64 1.64
CA PHE A 60 21.36 -8.62 0.68
C PHE A 60 21.25 -10.02 1.30
N TYR A 61 20.64 -10.95 0.59
CA TYR A 61 20.54 -12.36 0.92
C TYR A 61 20.95 -13.17 -0.30
N ASP A 62 21.97 -14.01 -0.18
CA ASP A 62 22.53 -14.79 -1.30
C ASP A 62 22.80 -13.91 -2.54
N GLU A 63 23.58 -12.85 -2.34
CA GLU A 63 23.91 -11.80 -3.34
C GLU A 63 22.71 -11.06 -3.96
N THR A 64 21.50 -11.39 -3.52
CA THR A 64 20.26 -10.85 -4.04
C THR A 64 19.72 -9.76 -3.12
N ARG A 65 19.38 -8.61 -3.70
CA ARG A 65 18.74 -7.52 -2.97
C ARG A 65 17.30 -7.89 -2.60
N VAL A 66 16.98 -7.85 -1.31
CA VAL A 66 15.65 -8.15 -0.77
C VAL A 66 15.06 -6.92 -0.06
N PHE A 67 13.75 -6.72 -0.22
CA PHE A 67 12.99 -5.62 0.36
C PHE A 67 12.06 -6.14 1.47
N PRO A 68 11.70 -5.30 2.46
CA PRO A 68 10.88 -5.72 3.61
C PRO A 68 9.39 -5.86 3.25
N ASN A 69 9.04 -6.40 2.09
CA ASN A 69 7.66 -6.52 1.63
C ASN A 69 6.90 -7.51 2.53
N LEU A 70 5.84 -7.03 3.18
CA LEU A 70 5.01 -7.85 4.05
C LEU A 70 3.63 -8.07 3.44
N PHE A 71 3.17 -9.32 3.50
CA PHE A 71 1.83 -9.72 3.07
C PHE A 71 1.03 -10.12 4.29
N LEU A 72 -0.18 -9.56 4.42
CA LEU A 72 -1.07 -9.84 5.54
C LEU A 72 -2.46 -10.22 5.04
N PHE A 73 -2.92 -11.39 5.47
CA PHE A 73 -4.28 -11.84 5.29
C PHE A 73 -4.88 -12.15 6.66
N VAL A 74 -5.98 -11.48 7.02
CA VAL A 74 -6.59 -11.59 8.34
C VAL A 74 -7.93 -12.30 8.24
N THR A 75 -8.01 -13.50 8.80
CA THR A 75 -9.27 -14.24 8.94
C THR A 75 -9.88 -13.96 10.31
N ALA A 76 -11.05 -13.31 10.35
CA ALA A 76 -11.76 -13.06 11.59
C ALA A 76 -13.28 -13.09 11.36
N GLN A 77 -14.02 -13.51 12.40
CA GLN A 77 -15.49 -13.54 12.36
C GLN A 77 -16.08 -12.15 12.02
N ALA A 78 -17.35 -12.13 11.60
CA ALA A 78 -18.08 -10.88 11.50
C ALA A 78 -18.00 -10.11 12.84
N SER A 79 -17.83 -8.80 12.78
CA SER A 79 -17.73 -7.91 13.96
C SER A 79 -16.54 -8.14 14.89
N ALA A 80 -15.56 -8.99 14.54
CA ALA A 80 -14.34 -9.21 15.33
C ALA A 80 -13.31 -8.05 15.25
N GLY A 81 -13.74 -6.82 14.96
CA GLY A 81 -12.87 -5.65 14.91
C GLY A 81 -12.05 -5.46 13.63
N LYS A 82 -12.12 -6.38 12.64
CA LYS A 82 -11.37 -6.28 11.37
C LYS A 82 -11.59 -4.99 10.58
N GLY A 83 -12.77 -4.37 10.69
CA GLY A 83 -13.06 -3.08 10.06
C GLY A 83 -12.13 -1.94 10.53
N ARG A 84 -11.52 -2.07 11.71
CA ARG A 84 -10.54 -1.11 12.21
C ARG A 84 -9.24 -1.12 11.38
N LEU A 85 -8.93 -2.20 10.66
CA LEU A 85 -7.76 -2.25 9.79
C LEU A 85 -7.80 -1.18 8.70
N MET A 86 -9.00 -0.70 8.30
CA MET A 86 -9.13 0.41 7.37
C MET A 86 -8.38 1.68 7.84
N TYR A 87 -8.14 1.84 9.14
CA TYR A 87 -7.33 2.95 9.65
C TYR A 87 -5.84 2.82 9.30
N CYS A 88 -5.32 1.62 9.05
CA CYS A 88 -3.94 1.42 8.58
C CYS A 88 -3.71 2.11 7.23
N LYS A 89 -4.73 2.15 6.36
CA LYS A 89 -4.69 2.90 5.09
C LYS A 89 -4.31 4.37 5.31
N ARG A 90 -4.78 4.99 6.40
CA ARG A 90 -4.49 6.39 6.73
C ARG A 90 -3.03 6.64 7.06
N LEU A 91 -2.30 5.63 7.53
CA LEU A 91 -0.88 5.75 7.87
C LEU A 91 -0.02 6.08 6.65
N VAL A 92 -0.41 5.59 5.47
CA VAL A 92 0.34 5.74 4.22
C VAL A 92 -0.35 6.68 3.21
N ASN A 93 -1.54 7.19 3.53
CA ASN A 93 -2.24 8.19 2.71
C ASN A 93 -1.36 9.41 2.35
N PRO A 94 -0.51 9.97 3.24
CA PRO A 94 0.37 11.06 2.85
C PRO A 94 1.27 10.72 1.66
N VAL A 95 1.83 9.50 1.64
CA VAL A 95 2.66 9.00 0.52
C VAL A 95 1.82 8.85 -0.75
N HIS A 96 0.62 8.29 -0.62
CA HIS A 96 -0.30 8.18 -1.74
C HIS A 96 -0.60 9.55 -2.38
N TRP A 97 -0.97 10.55 -1.55
CA TRP A 97 -1.33 11.87 -2.05
C TRP A 97 -0.18 12.62 -2.69
N GLU A 98 1.03 12.44 -2.18
CA GLU A 98 2.22 13.01 -2.80
C GLU A 98 2.45 12.43 -4.21
N LEU A 99 2.31 11.12 -4.39
CA LEU A 99 2.38 10.49 -5.72
C LEU A 99 1.28 10.98 -6.67
N ARG A 100 0.05 11.15 -6.17
CA ARG A 100 -1.06 11.70 -6.96
C ARG A 100 -0.78 13.14 -7.39
N LYS A 101 -0.24 13.97 -6.48
CA LYS A 101 0.14 15.36 -6.75
C LYS A 101 1.23 15.44 -7.82
N GLN A 102 2.25 14.60 -7.73
CA GLN A 102 3.31 14.51 -8.76
C GLN A 102 2.72 14.13 -10.12
N THR A 103 1.84 13.14 -10.17
CA THR A 103 1.15 12.72 -11.39
C THR A 103 0.34 13.86 -12.01
N GLN A 104 -0.39 14.61 -11.19
CA GLN A 104 -1.16 15.76 -11.65
C GLN A 104 -0.25 16.85 -12.24
N GLY A 105 0.87 17.15 -11.59
CA GLY A 105 1.86 18.11 -12.09
C GLY A 105 2.43 17.68 -13.44
N MET A 106 2.87 16.42 -13.57
CA MET A 106 3.40 15.88 -14.83
C MET A 106 2.35 15.89 -15.94
N LYS A 107 1.07 15.61 -15.65
CA LYS A 107 -0.02 15.68 -16.63
C LYS A 107 -0.27 17.10 -17.11
N ALA A 108 -0.30 18.08 -16.21
CA ALA A 108 -0.48 19.49 -16.58
C ALA A 108 0.67 20.02 -17.46
N GLN A 109 1.91 19.60 -17.16
CA GLN A 109 3.07 19.90 -17.98
C GLN A 109 2.93 19.27 -19.38
N TYR A 110 2.64 17.96 -19.44
CA TYR A 110 2.42 17.24 -20.70
C TYR A 110 1.31 17.87 -21.56
N GLU A 111 0.20 18.30 -20.96
CA GLU A 111 -0.89 18.99 -21.67
C GLU A 111 -0.46 20.33 -22.26
N THR A 112 0.48 21.02 -21.63
CA THR A 112 1.05 22.28 -22.13
C THR A 112 1.99 22.01 -23.29
N GLU A 113 2.94 21.09 -23.12
CA GLU A 113 3.88 20.67 -24.17
C GLU A 113 3.13 20.11 -25.39
N MET A 114 2.07 19.32 -25.19
CA MET A 114 1.24 18.80 -26.27
C MET A 114 0.50 19.89 -27.03
N ARG A 115 0.06 20.96 -26.35
CA ARG A 115 -0.56 22.12 -27.02
C ARG A 115 0.46 22.83 -27.92
N GLU A 116 1.65 23.09 -27.40
CA GLU A 116 2.75 23.72 -28.15
C GLU A 116 3.18 22.86 -29.35
N TYR A 117 3.39 21.56 -29.14
CA TYR A 117 3.68 20.60 -30.21
C TYR A 117 2.62 20.64 -31.31
N ASN A 118 1.33 20.63 -30.95
CA ASN A 118 0.25 20.63 -31.93
C ASN A 118 0.17 21.91 -32.77
N LEU A 119 0.59 23.07 -32.22
CA LEU A 119 0.65 24.33 -32.95
C LEU A 119 1.82 24.40 -33.94
N LEU A 120 2.94 23.76 -33.60
CA LEU A 120 4.20 23.90 -34.32
C LEU A 120 4.53 22.71 -35.23
N LYS A 121 3.97 21.52 -35.01
CA LYS A 121 4.29 20.27 -35.76
C LYS A 121 4.12 20.34 -37.28
N MET A 122 3.32 21.28 -37.78
CA MET A 122 3.13 21.48 -39.24
C MET A 122 4.20 22.42 -39.84
N LYS A 123 4.92 23.15 -38.98
CA LYS A 123 5.93 24.15 -39.36
C LYS A 123 7.34 23.67 -39.07
N ASP A 124 7.49 22.83 -38.04
CA ASP A 124 8.77 22.27 -37.62
C ASP A 124 8.64 20.75 -37.43
N PHE A 125 9.20 20.00 -38.37
CA PHE A 125 9.20 18.54 -38.38
C PHE A 125 10.28 17.92 -37.47
N SER A 126 11.15 18.74 -36.87
CA SER A 126 12.16 18.27 -35.91
C SER A 126 11.63 18.17 -34.48
N LEU A 127 10.42 18.67 -34.23
CA LEU A 127 9.79 18.64 -32.92
C LEU A 127 9.48 17.20 -32.49
N GLU A 128 9.98 16.82 -31.33
CA GLU A 128 9.64 15.54 -30.70
C GLU A 128 8.25 15.63 -30.07
N LYS A 129 7.46 14.58 -30.27
CA LYS A 129 6.15 14.47 -29.63
C LYS A 129 6.34 14.25 -28.13
N PRO A 130 5.71 15.07 -27.26
CA PRO A 130 5.76 14.87 -25.82
C PRO A 130 5.34 13.45 -25.42
N VAL A 131 6.02 12.89 -24.42
CA VAL A 131 5.77 11.53 -23.93
C VAL A 131 4.71 11.58 -22.84
N LYS A 132 3.73 10.68 -22.91
CA LYS A 132 2.68 10.58 -21.89
C LYS A 132 3.32 10.26 -20.53
N PRO A 133 3.02 11.03 -19.47
CA PRO A 133 3.62 10.81 -18.16
C PRO A 133 3.09 9.53 -17.49
N PRO A 134 3.88 8.90 -16.60
CA PRO A 134 3.47 7.71 -15.86
C PRO A 134 2.37 8.02 -14.84
N GLU A 135 1.52 7.04 -14.53
CA GLU A 135 0.50 7.14 -13.51
C GLU A 135 1.06 6.71 -12.14
N LYS A 136 1.43 7.67 -11.29
CA LYS A 136 1.97 7.36 -9.96
C LYS A 136 0.87 7.34 -8.91
N MET A 137 0.73 6.21 -8.22
CA MET A 137 -0.19 6.06 -7.08
C MET A 137 0.17 4.86 -6.20
N LEU A 138 0.18 5.05 -4.87
CA LEU A 138 0.53 3.96 -3.95
C LEU A 138 -0.50 2.82 -3.94
N PHE A 139 -1.79 3.14 -3.84
CA PHE A 139 -2.86 2.14 -3.75
C PHE A 139 -3.17 1.60 -5.15
N ILE A 140 -2.90 0.32 -5.35
CA ILE A 140 -3.29 -0.39 -6.57
C ILE A 140 -4.65 -1.03 -6.33
N PRO A 141 -5.67 -0.73 -7.16
CA PRO A 141 -6.99 -1.35 -7.03
C PRO A 141 -6.90 -2.87 -7.18
N ALA A 142 -7.58 -3.61 -6.30
CA ALA A 142 -7.57 -5.08 -6.35
C ALA A 142 -8.34 -5.65 -7.55
N ASN A 143 -9.29 -4.90 -8.11
CA ASN A 143 -10.07 -5.27 -9.29
C ASN A 143 -9.34 -4.99 -10.61
N ASN A 144 -8.04 -4.76 -10.58
CA ASN A 144 -7.25 -4.44 -11.76
C ASN A 144 -6.76 -5.72 -12.47
N SER A 145 -6.67 -5.67 -13.79
CA SER A 145 -6.07 -6.78 -14.56
C SER A 145 -4.60 -6.95 -14.20
N THR A 146 -4.05 -8.16 -14.38
CA THR A 146 -2.62 -8.45 -14.18
C THR A 146 -1.73 -7.45 -14.91
N THR A 147 -2.02 -7.18 -16.19
CA THR A 147 -1.29 -6.19 -17.00
C THR A 147 -1.39 -4.78 -16.41
N GLY A 148 -2.57 -4.39 -15.93
CA GLY A 148 -2.77 -3.09 -15.29
C GLY A 148 -2.01 -2.94 -13.97
N VAL A 149 -1.93 -4.01 -13.15
CA VAL A 149 -1.10 -4.03 -11.93
C VAL A 149 0.39 -3.87 -12.30
N PHE A 150 0.89 -4.62 -13.28
CA PHE A 150 2.28 -4.50 -13.71
C PHE A 150 2.61 -3.12 -14.28
N GLN A 151 1.69 -2.51 -15.04
CA GLN A 151 1.89 -1.15 -15.54
C GLN A 151 1.97 -0.14 -14.39
N LEU A 152 1.05 -0.20 -13.41
CA LEU A 152 1.08 0.70 -12.25
C LEU A 152 2.33 0.49 -11.40
N LEU A 153 2.77 -0.75 -11.21
CA LEU A 153 4.03 -1.03 -10.52
C LEU A 153 5.22 -0.45 -11.29
N SER A 154 5.27 -0.63 -12.62
CA SER A 154 6.32 -0.07 -13.48
C SER A 154 6.35 1.46 -13.36
N ASP A 155 5.20 2.12 -13.49
CA ASP A 155 5.05 3.58 -13.38
C ASP A 155 5.47 4.12 -12.01
N ASN A 156 5.32 3.31 -10.95
CA ASN A 156 5.72 3.62 -9.58
C ASN A 156 7.15 3.17 -9.21
N GLY A 157 7.93 2.61 -10.16
CA GLY A 157 9.27 2.10 -9.88
C GLY A 157 9.27 0.88 -8.96
N GLY A 158 8.34 -0.06 -9.20
CA GLY A 158 8.19 -1.32 -8.48
C GLY A 158 7.44 -1.23 -7.14
N LYS A 159 6.80 -0.09 -6.84
CA LYS A 159 6.18 0.19 -5.54
C LYS A 159 4.66 0.18 -5.65
N GLY A 160 4.00 -0.43 -4.67
CA GLY A 160 2.55 -0.46 -4.63
C GLY A 160 2.03 -1.12 -3.36
N LEU A 161 0.76 -0.87 -3.09
CA LEU A 161 0.02 -1.45 -1.98
C LEU A 161 -1.38 -1.82 -2.47
N ILE A 162 -1.71 -3.10 -2.40
CA ILE A 162 -3.09 -3.57 -2.52
C ILE A 162 -3.63 -3.68 -1.10
N PHE A 163 -4.74 -2.99 -0.84
CA PHE A 163 -5.36 -2.97 0.50
C PHE A 163 -6.86 -3.10 0.35
N GLU A 164 -7.37 -4.29 0.68
CA GLU A 164 -8.80 -4.60 0.68
C GLU A 164 -9.23 -5.04 2.08
N THR A 165 -10.45 -4.68 2.47
CA THR A 165 -11.03 -5.10 3.75
C THR A 165 -11.94 -6.32 3.63
N GLU A 166 -12.26 -6.72 2.40
CA GLU A 166 -13.12 -7.85 2.07
C GLU A 166 -12.48 -8.61 0.90
N GLY A 167 -12.35 -9.93 1.03
CA GLY A 167 -11.97 -10.80 -0.07
C GLY A 167 -13.24 -11.41 -0.64
N ASP A 168 -13.61 -11.04 -1.86
CA ASP A 168 -14.64 -11.77 -2.60
C ASP A 168 -14.13 -13.21 -2.81
N THR A 169 -14.95 -14.19 -2.43
CA THR A 169 -14.63 -15.63 -2.51
C THR A 169 -15.17 -16.23 -3.80
#